data_AF-A0A7V6CWV6-F1
#
_entry.id   AF-A0A7V6CWV6-F1
#
_cell.length_a   1.000
_cell.length_b   1.000
_cell.length_c   1.000
_cell.angle_alpha   90.00
_cell.angle_beta   90.00
_cell.angle_gamma   90.00
#
_symmetry.space_group_name_H-M   'P 1'
#
loop_
_entity.id
_entity.type
_entity.pdbx_description
1 polymer ?
#
loop_
_entity_poly.entity_id
_entity_poly.type
_entity_poly.pdbx_seq_one_letter_code
_entity_poly.pdbx_strand_id
1 'polypeptide(L)'
;RYDSMLDAIMAVDTGRIDAVIADYEALAYAVKDKPNVVPAITITGSEQYGLPCRLGDTAFRNQLERALEGIKLDGTLQAIYNKWFGMEPKPTDAINTVYVGYGVPGLPGYEETYHQPLFAE
;
A
#
# COMPACT_ATOMS: atom_id res chain seq x y z
N ARG A 1 -16.70 18.18 11.56
CA ARG A 1 -16.10 17.91 10.24
C ARG A 1 -14.62 18.22 10.34
N TYR A 2 -13.78 17.33 9.82
CA TYR A 2 -12.32 17.51 9.74
C TYR A 2 -11.97 17.52 8.27
N ASP A 3 -11.18 18.50 7.83
CA ASP A 3 -10.86 18.69 6.41
C ASP A 3 -9.57 17.99 6.00
N SER A 4 -8.77 17.52 6.96
CA SER A 4 -7.60 16.67 6.75
C SER A 4 -7.47 15.56 7.81
N MET A 5 -6.70 14.52 7.48
CA MET A 5 -6.33 13.46 8.43
C MET A 5 -5.60 14.04 9.65
N LEU A 6 -4.72 15.02 9.45
CA LEU A 6 -3.94 15.63 10.55
C LEU A 6 -4.85 16.40 11.52
N ASP A 7 -5.85 17.11 11.02
CA ASP A 7 -6.83 17.80 11.88
C ASP A 7 -7.62 16.81 12.74
N ALA A 8 -7.98 15.67 12.17
CA ALA A 8 -8.68 14.60 12.89
C ALA A 8 -7.78 13.95 13.95
N ILE A 9 -6.52 13.67 13.63
CA ILE A 9 -5.53 13.14 14.60
C ILE A 9 -5.33 14.12 15.76
N MET A 10 -5.19 15.42 15.49
CA MET A 10 -5.07 16.44 16.53
C MET A 10 -6.32 16.51 17.43
N ALA A 11 -7.50 16.28 16.87
CA ALA A 11 -8.73 16.24 17.65
C ALA A 11 -8.81 15.01 18.57
N VAL A 12 -8.21 13.88 18.19
CA VAL A 12 -8.02 12.73 19.08
C VAL A 12 -7.01 13.07 20.18
N ASP A 13 -5.85 13.62 19.82
CA ASP A 13 -4.77 13.98 20.77
C ASP A 13 -5.25 14.96 21.85
N THR A 14 -6.10 15.92 21.47
CA THR A 14 -6.69 16.91 22.39
C THR A 14 -7.93 16.41 23.14
N GLY A 15 -8.39 15.18 22.88
CA GLY A 15 -9.59 14.60 23.52
C GLY A 15 -10.92 15.20 23.05
N ARG A 16 -10.95 15.87 21.89
CA ARG A 16 -12.19 16.40 21.30
C ARG A 16 -13.05 15.31 20.67
N ILE A 17 -12.43 14.22 20.23
CA ILE A 17 -13.07 12.98 19.75
C ILE A 17 -12.30 11.78 20.28
N ASP A 18 -12.95 10.62 20.36
CA ASP A 18 -12.32 9.41 20.93
C ASP A 18 -11.44 8.65 19.92
N ALA A 19 -11.78 8.70 18.63
CA ALA A 19 -11.08 7.96 17.59
C ALA A 19 -11.27 8.55 16.18
N VAL A 20 -10.35 8.21 15.28
CA VAL A 20 -10.42 8.47 13.84
C VAL A 20 -10.16 7.18 13.07
N ILE A 21 -10.87 7.01 11.95
CA ILE A 21 -10.60 5.93 10.97
C ILE A 21 -9.92 6.58 9.76
N ALA A 22 -8.76 6.05 9.39
CA ALA A 22 -7.97 6.47 8.24
C ALA A 22 -7.10 5.31 7.75
N ASP A 23 -6.41 5.51 6.63
CA ASP A 23 -5.46 4.55 6.08
C ASP A 23 -4.34 4.24 7.08
N TYR A 24 -4.10 2.95 7.32
CA TYR A 24 -3.25 2.48 8.41
C TYR A 24 -1.83 3.02 8.32
N GLU A 25 -1.21 2.95 7.15
CA GLU A 25 0.19 3.33 6.94
C GLU A 25 0.39 4.84 7.15
N ALA A 26 -0.50 5.66 6.59
CA ALA A 26 -0.46 7.10 6.72
C ALA A 26 -0.70 7.54 8.18
N LEU A 27 -1.67 6.91 8.85
CA LEU A 27 -1.98 7.18 10.25
C LEU A 27 -0.82 6.74 11.15
N ALA A 28 -0.31 5.52 10.99
CA ALA A 28 0.79 4.97 11.79
C ALA A 28 2.04 5.85 11.69
N TYR A 29 2.38 6.32 10.50
CA TYR A 29 3.47 7.27 10.32
C TYR A 29 3.18 8.63 10.99
N ALA A 30 1.97 9.17 10.85
CA ALA A 30 1.60 10.48 11.39
C ALA A 30 1.57 10.53 12.93
N VAL A 31 1.36 9.39 13.58
CA VAL A 31 1.29 9.27 15.05
C VAL A 31 2.55 8.66 15.68
N LYS A 32 3.54 8.23 14.89
CA LYS A 32 4.74 7.53 15.40
C LYS A 32 5.48 8.27 16.53
N ASP A 33 5.44 9.61 16.50
CA ASP A 33 6.09 10.50 17.48
C ASP A 33 5.09 11.14 18.46
N LYS A 34 3.82 10.70 18.48
CA LYS A 34 2.75 11.24 19.34
C LYS A 34 2.37 10.22 20.42
N PRO A 35 2.82 10.37 21.67
CA PRO A 35 2.62 9.35 22.70
C PRO A 35 1.16 9.19 23.15
N ASN A 36 0.29 10.17 22.90
CA ASN A 36 -1.11 10.15 23.35
C ASN A 36 -2.08 9.55 22.32
N VAL A 37 -1.61 9.24 21.11
CA VAL A 37 -2.45 8.69 20.02
C VAL A 37 -1.79 7.44 19.49
N VAL A 38 -2.53 6.33 19.50
CA VAL A 38 -2.04 5.03 19.06
C VAL A 38 -2.96 4.43 18.01
N PRO A 39 -2.43 3.69 17.01
CA PRO A 39 -3.25 2.83 16.17
C PRO A 39 -3.85 1.71 17.04
N ALA A 40 -5.14 1.79 17.34
CA ALA A 40 -5.79 0.88 18.28
C ALA A 40 -6.43 -0.34 17.60
N ILE A 41 -7.00 -0.16 16.41
CA ILE A 41 -7.72 -1.20 15.66
C ILE A 41 -7.34 -1.10 14.19
N THR A 42 -6.94 -2.22 13.61
CA THR A 42 -6.75 -2.36 12.15
C THR A 42 -7.95 -3.08 11.56
N ILE A 43 -8.65 -2.44 10.63
CA ILE A 43 -9.71 -3.06 9.84
C ILE A 43 -9.07 -3.57 8.56
N THR A 44 -9.09 -4.89 8.35
CA THR A 44 -8.54 -5.50 7.14
C THR A 44 -9.63 -5.71 6.10
N GLY A 45 -9.33 -5.39 4.85
CA GLY A 45 -10.21 -5.59 3.70
C GLY A 45 -9.46 -6.28 2.55
N SER A 46 -10.16 -6.47 1.43
CA SER A 46 -9.55 -6.96 0.19
C SER A 46 -8.93 -5.86 -0.68
N GLU A 47 -9.01 -4.60 -0.25
CA GLU A 47 -8.44 -3.46 -0.95
C GLU A 47 -6.91 -3.55 -0.98
N GLN A 48 -6.32 -3.18 -2.11
CA GLN A 48 -4.88 -3.10 -2.31
C GLN A 48 -4.56 -1.74 -2.91
N TYR A 49 -3.44 -1.15 -2.48
CA TYR A 49 -2.90 0.02 -3.17
C TYR A 49 -2.44 -0.35 -4.57
N GLY A 50 -2.59 0.59 -5.51
CA GLY A 50 -2.19 0.41 -6.90
C GLY A 50 -1.55 1.67 -7.47
N LEU A 51 -0.79 1.48 -8.55
CA LEU A 51 -0.24 2.58 -9.33
C LEU A 51 -1.19 2.89 -10.50
N PRO A 52 -1.86 4.06 -10.52
CA PRO A 52 -2.82 4.35 -11.57
C PRO A 52 -2.12 4.63 -12.89
N CYS A 53 -2.62 4.03 -13.97
CA CYS A 53 -2.20 4.27 -15.33
C CYS A 53 -3.31 4.96 -16.13
N ARG A 54 -2.96 5.64 -17.23
CA ARG A 54 -3.95 6.18 -18.16
C ARG A 54 -4.78 5.04 -18.73
N LEU A 55 -6.11 5.21 -18.78
CA LEU A 55 -6.99 4.21 -19.38
C LEU A 55 -6.58 3.93 -20.84
N GLY A 56 -6.41 2.65 -21.18
CA GLY A 56 -6.00 2.18 -22.50
C GLY A 56 -4.50 2.19 -22.77
N ASP A 57 -3.66 2.71 -21.87
CA ASP A 57 -2.20 2.64 -22.00
C ASP A 57 -1.67 1.31 -21.44
N THR A 58 -1.97 0.22 -22.14
CA THR A 58 -1.61 -1.14 -21.72
C THR A 58 -0.10 -1.37 -21.78
N ALA A 59 0.59 -0.76 -22.74
CA ALA A 59 2.04 -0.90 -22.87
C ALA A 59 2.78 -0.36 -21.64
N PHE A 60 2.44 0.87 -21.20
CA PHE A 60 3.06 1.44 -20.00
C PHE A 60 2.68 0.67 -18.74
N ARG A 61 1.39 0.33 -18.58
CA ARG A 61 0.91 -0.47 -17.44
C ARG A 61 1.66 -1.80 -17.33
N ASN A 62 1.83 -2.51 -18.43
CA ASN A 62 2.50 -3.82 -18.44
C ASN A 62 3.98 -3.68 -18.10
N GLN A 63 4.65 -2.62 -18.58
CA GLN A 63 6.03 -2.34 -18.19
C GLN A 63 6.15 -2.04 -16.69
N LEU A 64 5.22 -1.27 -16.14
CA LEU A 64 5.19 -0.93 -14.72
C LEU A 64 4.96 -2.16 -13.84
N GLU A 65 4.02 -3.03 -14.20
CA GLU A 65 3.74 -4.28 -13.49
C GLU A 65 4.99 -5.14 -13.39
N ARG A 66 5.66 -5.42 -14.52
CA ARG A 66 6.88 -6.25 -14.53
C ARG A 66 8.00 -5.67 -13.67
N ALA A 67 8.15 -4.35 -13.67
CA ALA A 67 9.14 -3.68 -12.81
C ALA A 67 8.77 -3.82 -11.34
N LEU A 68 7.49 -3.64 -11.00
CA LEU A 68 6.97 -3.80 -9.64
C LEU A 68 7.15 -5.23 -9.13
N GLU A 69 6.81 -6.24 -9.94
CA GLU A 69 7.07 -7.64 -9.63
C GLU A 69 8.55 -7.93 -9.40
N GLY A 70 9.41 -7.35 -10.24
CA GLY A 70 10.86 -7.45 -10.10
C GLY A 70 11.36 -7.01 -8.73
N ILE A 71 11.01 -5.79 -8.34
CA ILE A 71 11.42 -5.21 -7.05
C ILE A 71 10.75 -5.86 -5.84
N LYS A 72 9.65 -6.60 -6.04
CA LYS A 72 9.06 -7.45 -5.00
C LYS A 72 9.88 -8.73 -4.81
N LEU A 73 10.36 -9.32 -5.91
CA LEU A 73 11.10 -10.58 -5.88
C LEU A 73 12.54 -10.39 -5.38
N ASP A 74 13.18 -9.26 -5.70
CA ASP A 74 14.58 -9.01 -5.33
C ASP A 74 14.77 -8.46 -3.90
N GLY A 75 13.70 -8.17 -3.17
CA GLY A 75 13.75 -7.65 -1.80
C GLY A 75 13.76 -6.12 -1.69
N THR A 76 13.84 -5.39 -2.81
CA THR A 76 13.93 -3.92 -2.83
C THR A 76 12.69 -3.28 -2.22
N LEU A 77 11.49 -3.77 -2.55
CA LEU A 77 10.25 -3.19 -2.04
C LEU A 77 10.08 -3.42 -0.53
N GLN A 78 10.53 -4.57 -0.03
CA GLN A 78 10.57 -4.91 1.39
C GLN A 78 11.55 -3.98 2.13
N ALA A 79 12.73 -3.71 1.56
CA ALA A 79 13.69 -2.77 2.12
C ALA A 79 13.13 -1.34 2.18
N ILE A 80 12.39 -0.91 1.16
CA ILE A 80 11.67 0.37 1.17
C ILE A 80 10.62 0.37 2.28
N TYR A 81 9.81 -0.67 2.39
CA TYR A 81 8.78 -0.78 3.42
C TYR A 81 9.37 -0.70 4.83
N ASN A 82 10.41 -1.50 5.13
CA ASN A 82 11.07 -1.48 6.43
C ASN A 82 11.73 -0.12 6.72
N LYS A 83 12.34 0.54 5.72
CA LYS A 83 12.90 1.89 5.91
C LYS A 83 11.87 2.92 6.40
N TRP A 84 10.64 2.85 5.92
CA TRP A 84 9.61 3.84 6.25
C TRP A 84 8.78 3.48 7.49
N PHE A 85 8.58 2.18 7.74
CA PHE A 85 7.68 1.71 8.80
C PHE A 85 8.37 0.95 9.93
N GLY A 86 9.66 0.64 9.81
CA GLY A 86 10.47 -0.01 10.84
C GLY A 86 10.06 -1.45 11.15
N MET A 87 9.33 -2.09 10.23
CA MET A 87 8.87 -3.48 10.37
C MET A 87 8.87 -4.18 9.01
N GLU A 88 8.98 -5.50 9.03
CA GLU A 88 8.89 -6.32 7.82
C GLU A 88 7.43 -6.51 7.37
N PRO A 89 7.15 -6.54 6.05
CA PRO A 89 5.83 -6.86 5.55
C PRO A 89 5.51 -8.34 5.79
N LYS A 90 4.24 -8.68 6.05
CA LYS A 90 3.81 -10.07 6.24
C LYS A 90 3.91 -10.84 4.93
N PRO A 91 4.12 -12.17 4.95
CA PRO A 91 4.20 -12.98 3.73
C PRO A 91 2.96 -12.85 2.82
N THR A 92 1.80 -12.55 3.38
CA THR A 92 0.53 -12.40 2.66
C THR A 92 0.25 -10.98 2.17
N ASP A 93 1.09 -10.01 2.49
CA ASP A 93 0.88 -8.63 2.08
C ASP A 93 1.19 -8.48 0.58
N ALA A 94 0.55 -7.53 -0.10
CA ALA A 94 0.79 -7.26 -1.52
C ALA A 94 2.24 -6.86 -1.83
N ILE A 95 2.98 -6.37 -0.83
CA ILE A 95 4.43 -6.11 -0.91
C ILE A 95 5.21 -7.38 -1.24
N ASN A 96 4.77 -8.55 -0.78
CA ASN A 96 5.42 -9.85 -1.00
C ASN A 96 4.74 -10.71 -2.06
N THR A 97 3.57 -10.28 -2.55
CA THR A 97 2.74 -11.10 -3.45
C THR A 97 2.86 -10.62 -4.89
N VAL A 98 3.28 -11.53 -5.78
CA VAL A 98 3.19 -11.38 -7.23
C VAL A 98 1.89 -12.03 -7.69
N TYR A 99 1.10 -11.30 -8.47
CA TYR A 99 -0.18 -11.76 -8.99
C TYR A 99 0.00 -12.19 -10.45
N VAL A 100 -0.71 -13.24 -10.87
CA VAL A 100 -0.60 -13.70 -12.27
C VAL A 100 -1.32 -12.72 -13.19
N GLY A 101 -0.67 -12.33 -14.28
CA GLY A 101 -1.28 -11.50 -15.32
C GLY A 101 -1.04 -10.00 -15.14
N TYR A 102 -1.49 -9.21 -16.12
CA TYR A 102 -1.39 -7.77 -16.04
C TYR A 102 -2.66 -7.17 -15.44
N GLY A 103 -2.50 -6.31 -14.44
CA GLY A 103 -3.61 -5.63 -13.76
C GLY A 103 -4.26 -6.47 -12.68
N VAL A 104 -5.33 -5.96 -12.09
CA VAL A 104 -5.96 -6.57 -10.90
C VAL A 104 -7.03 -7.59 -11.31
N PRO A 105 -6.95 -8.85 -10.84
CA PRO A 105 -7.96 -9.87 -11.12
C PRO A 105 -9.38 -9.39 -10.80
N GLY A 106 -10.30 -9.61 -11.74
CA GLY A 106 -11.72 -9.21 -11.60
C GLY A 106 -12.01 -7.73 -11.95
N LEU A 107 -11.00 -6.93 -12.27
CA LEU A 107 -11.20 -5.55 -12.75
C LEU A 107 -11.07 -5.44 -14.29
N PRO A 108 -11.73 -4.44 -14.92
CA PRO A 108 -11.56 -4.17 -16.34
C PRO A 108 -10.09 -3.95 -16.73
N GLY A 109 -9.66 -4.58 -17.82
CA GLY A 109 -8.27 -4.52 -18.31
C GLY A 109 -7.33 -5.56 -17.68
N TYR A 110 -7.85 -6.46 -16.83
CA TYR A 110 -7.11 -7.64 -16.39
C TYR A 110 -6.85 -8.58 -17.56
N GLU A 111 -5.62 -9.07 -17.67
CA GLU A 111 -5.18 -10.04 -18.66
C GLU A 111 -4.44 -11.19 -17.95
N GLU A 112 -5.07 -12.36 -17.84
CA GLU A 112 -4.46 -13.56 -17.25
C GLU A 112 -3.41 -14.14 -18.21
N THR A 113 -2.17 -13.69 -18.06
CA THR A 113 -1.03 -14.14 -18.86
C THR A 113 0.23 -14.27 -18.02
N TYR A 114 1.01 -15.31 -18.31
CA TYR A 114 2.35 -15.42 -17.76
C TYR A 114 3.29 -14.45 -18.46
N HIS A 115 4.17 -13.84 -17.68
CA HIS A 115 5.21 -12.97 -18.17
C HIS A 115 6.37 -12.98 -17.18
N GLN A 116 7.56 -12.57 -17.67
CA GLN A 116 8.74 -12.51 -16.82
C GLN A 116 8.82 -11.13 -16.16
N PRO A 117 8.93 -11.06 -14.83
CA PRO A 117 9.28 -9.85 -14.11
C PRO A 117 10.56 -9.23 -14.69
N LEU A 118 10.70 -7.91 -14.61
CA LEU A 118 11.97 -7.27 -14.92
C LEU A 118 12.94 -7.49 -13.76
N PHE A 119 14.25 -7.53 -14.02
CA PHE A 119 15.31 -7.58 -13.00
C PHE A 119 15.36 -8.84 -12.12
N ALA A 120 14.38 -9.74 -12.19
CA ALA A 120 14.45 -11.05 -11.57
C ALA A 120 15.46 -11.93 -12.33
N GLU A 121 16.59 -12.25 -11.69
CA GLU A 121 17.58 -13.22 -12.17
C GLU A 121 17.08 -14.67 -12.04
#